data_AF-A0A3N5U2I7-F1
#
_entry.id   AF-A0A3N5U2I7-F1
#
_cell.length_a   1.000
_cell.length_b   1.000
_cell.length_c   1.000
_cell.angle_alpha   90.00
_cell.angle_beta   90.00
_cell.angle_gamma   90.00
#
_symmetry.space_group_name_H-M   'P 1'
#
loop_
_entity.id
_entity.type
_entity.pdbx_description
1 polymer ?
#
loop_
_entity_poly.entity_id
_entity_poly.type
_entity_poly.pdbx_seq_one_letter_code
_entity_poly.pdbx_strand_id
1 'polypeptide(L)'
;MQTDNEILGITEGAGQAEIRDAYRKIVKEIHPDVAREKDVLKNHLQFIRVNQAYGRLLKGSARKSRSIQTDKTTRYAEAAPVMTGIAGIVRHKDPAYAFYKTAMNCFMKIHPSQWNIDVKQILSNPHPGQKKELEMVQEKVRNLVKLFPRAYYYFSIVANEYPESVWCRDASEKMLLIEERTIRYRKIIESFTEHAKTVKRVNKMF
;
A
#
# COMPACT_ATOMS: atom_id res chain seq x y z
N MET A 1 14.92 11.91 -12.23
CA MET A 1 13.93 10.95 -11.66
C MET A 1 14.51 9.57 -11.88
N GLN A 2 14.41 8.66 -10.89
CA GLN A 2 14.88 7.28 -11.08
C GLN A 2 14.00 6.56 -12.09
N THR A 3 14.60 5.69 -12.92
CA THR A 3 13.87 4.86 -13.88
C THR A 3 13.23 3.65 -13.18
N ASP A 4 12.23 3.00 -13.82
CA ASP A 4 11.60 1.81 -13.24
C ASP A 4 12.60 0.66 -13.05
N ASN A 5 13.57 0.53 -13.97
CA ASN A 5 14.64 -0.45 -13.91
C ASN A 5 15.59 -0.17 -12.74
N GLU A 6 15.97 1.09 -12.51
CA GLU A 6 16.76 1.50 -11.35
C GLU A 6 16.05 1.24 -10.03
N ILE A 7 14.73 1.46 -9.96
CA ILE A 7 13.92 1.17 -8.76
C ILE A 7 13.95 -0.32 -8.40
N LEU A 8 13.96 -1.20 -9.41
CA LEU A 8 14.08 -2.65 -9.21
C LEU A 8 15.53 -3.15 -9.15
N GLY A 9 16.52 -2.30 -9.44
CA GLY A 9 17.93 -2.67 -9.49
C GLY A 9 18.29 -3.64 -10.63
N ILE A 10 17.59 -3.54 -11.76
CA ILE A 10 17.78 -4.39 -12.95
C ILE A 10 18.27 -3.57 -14.15
N THR A 11 18.81 -4.23 -15.17
CA THR A 11 19.23 -3.59 -16.41
C THR A 11 18.05 -3.27 -17.32
N GLU A 12 18.24 -2.32 -18.24
CA GLU A 12 17.26 -2.07 -19.30
C GLU A 12 17.13 -3.28 -20.22
N GLY A 13 15.89 -3.70 -20.49
CA GLY A 13 15.63 -4.89 -21.32
C GLY A 13 15.58 -6.22 -20.57
N ALA A 14 15.69 -6.22 -19.24
CA ALA A 14 15.49 -7.38 -18.38
C ALA A 14 14.22 -8.17 -18.73
N GLY A 15 14.32 -9.50 -18.69
CA GLY A 15 13.20 -10.41 -18.98
C GLY A 15 12.14 -10.42 -17.87
N GLN A 16 10.94 -10.96 -18.16
CA GLN A 16 9.87 -11.04 -17.14
C GLN A 16 10.24 -11.86 -15.91
N ALA A 17 11.06 -12.91 -16.08
CA ALA A 17 11.56 -13.70 -14.95
C ALA A 17 12.44 -12.85 -14.02
N GLU A 18 13.41 -12.14 -14.59
CA GLU A 18 14.31 -11.25 -13.87
C GLU A 18 13.57 -10.11 -13.15
N ILE A 19 12.59 -9.49 -13.82
CA ILE A 19 11.73 -8.46 -13.21
C ILE A 19 11.00 -9.01 -11.97
N ARG A 20 10.45 -10.23 -12.06
CA ARG A 20 9.74 -10.88 -10.95
C ARG A 20 10.67 -11.26 -9.80
N ASP A 21 11.85 -11.78 -10.10
CA ASP A 21 12.82 -12.17 -9.09
C ASP A 21 13.38 -10.96 -8.33
N ALA A 22 13.72 -9.90 -9.05
CA ALA A 22 14.16 -8.63 -8.46
C ALA A 22 13.07 -8.02 -7.55
N TYR A 23 11.82 -8.00 -8.03
CA TYR A 23 10.68 -7.57 -7.22
C TYR A 23 10.57 -8.39 -5.93
N ARG A 24 10.54 -9.72 -6.02
CA ARG A 24 10.42 -10.61 -4.85
C ARG A 24 11.55 -10.41 -3.84
N LYS A 25 12.78 -10.17 -4.32
CA LYS A 25 13.93 -9.88 -3.45
C LYS A 25 13.71 -8.58 -2.66
N ILE A 26 13.38 -7.49 -3.35
CA ILE A 26 13.16 -6.19 -2.70
C ILE A 26 12.00 -6.26 -1.72
N VAL A 27 10.88 -6.89 -2.10
CA VAL A 27 9.70 -7.02 -1.23
C VAL A 27 10.00 -7.75 0.07
N LYS A 28 10.86 -8.77 0.05
CA LYS A 28 11.30 -9.45 1.28
C LYS A 28 12.10 -8.52 2.19
N GLU A 29 12.94 -7.66 1.63
CA GLU A 29 13.78 -6.72 2.39
C GLU A 29 12.96 -5.58 3.01
N ILE A 30 11.96 -5.07 2.29
CA ILE A 30 11.12 -3.95 2.74
C ILE A 30 9.76 -4.38 3.30
N HIS A 31 9.59 -5.67 3.61
CA HIS A 31 8.32 -6.24 4.06
C HIS A 31 7.79 -5.49 5.29
N PRO A 32 6.47 -5.23 5.37
CA PRO A 32 5.90 -4.46 6.49
C PRO A 32 6.15 -5.08 7.87
N ASP A 33 6.25 -6.40 7.98
CA ASP A 33 6.49 -7.08 9.26
C ASP A 33 7.95 -7.00 9.75
N VAL A 34 8.91 -6.65 8.90
CA VAL A 34 10.33 -6.51 9.30
C VAL A 34 10.75 -5.05 9.53
N ALA A 35 9.89 -4.10 9.19
CA ALA A 35 10.18 -2.68 9.30
C ALA A 35 10.23 -2.21 10.76
N ARG A 36 11.29 -1.47 11.12
CA ARG A 36 11.37 -0.76 12.41
C ARG A 36 10.34 0.37 12.44
N GLU A 37 9.79 0.68 13.62
CA GLU A 37 8.72 1.66 13.78
C GLU A 37 9.00 3.03 13.13
N LYS A 38 10.24 3.53 13.27
CA LYS A 38 10.67 4.80 12.69
C LYS A 38 10.76 4.80 11.16
N ASP A 39 10.90 3.63 10.55
CA ASP A 39 11.12 3.45 9.11
C ASP A 39 9.86 2.96 8.38
N VAL A 40 8.78 2.63 9.09
CA VAL A 40 7.53 2.05 8.51
C VAL A 40 7.00 2.88 7.34
N LEU A 41 6.86 4.20 7.52
CA LEU A 41 6.33 5.07 6.46
C LEU A 41 7.28 5.13 5.25
N LYS A 42 8.60 5.21 5.51
CA LYS A 42 9.63 5.26 4.47
C LYS A 42 9.63 3.97 3.66
N ASN A 43 9.65 2.83 4.35
CA ASN A 43 9.61 1.50 3.73
C ASN A 43 8.31 1.30 2.94
N HIS A 44 7.18 1.76 3.47
CA HIS A 44 5.91 1.68 2.77
C HIS A 44 5.89 2.50 1.48
N LEU A 45 6.38 3.74 1.52
CA LEU A 45 6.51 4.58 0.33
C LEU A 45 7.46 3.95 -0.70
N GLN A 46 8.56 3.36 -0.24
CA GLN A 46 9.47 2.62 -1.11
C GLN A 46 8.77 1.41 -1.73
N PHE A 47 7.98 0.67 -0.95
CA PHE A 47 7.25 -0.49 -1.42
C PHE A 47 6.19 -0.13 -2.45
N ILE A 48 5.45 0.96 -2.25
CA ILE A 48 4.53 1.51 -3.27
C ILE A 48 5.30 1.78 -4.57
N ARG A 49 6.45 2.45 -4.52
CA ARG A 49 7.25 2.76 -5.72
C ARG A 49 7.71 1.49 -6.44
N VAL A 50 8.24 0.53 -5.70
CA VAL A 50 8.70 -0.77 -6.23
C VAL A 50 7.54 -1.50 -6.91
N ASN A 51 6.38 -1.51 -6.27
CA ASN A 51 5.19 -2.17 -6.81
C ASN A 51 4.65 -1.49 -8.08
N GLN A 52 4.64 -0.15 -8.12
CA GLN A 52 4.26 0.61 -9.30
C GLN A 52 5.24 0.40 -10.47
N ALA A 53 6.55 0.42 -10.20
CA ALA A 53 7.59 0.16 -11.21
C ALA A 53 7.47 -1.26 -11.77
N TYR A 54 7.29 -2.26 -10.90
CA TYR A 54 7.04 -3.64 -11.29
C TYR A 54 5.83 -3.76 -12.24
N GLY A 55 4.70 -3.13 -11.89
CA GLY A 55 3.49 -3.15 -12.71
C GLY A 55 3.68 -2.49 -14.09
N ARG A 56 4.46 -1.40 -14.17
CA ARG A 56 4.79 -0.74 -15.44
C ARG A 56 5.70 -1.60 -16.32
N LEU A 57 6.72 -2.23 -15.72
CA LEU A 57 7.67 -3.10 -16.44
C LEU A 57 6.98 -4.35 -17.00
N LEU A 58 6.09 -4.99 -16.23
CA LEU A 58 5.30 -6.13 -16.74
C LEU A 58 4.41 -5.74 -17.93
N LYS A 59 3.69 -4.61 -17.82
CA LYS A 59 2.84 -4.11 -18.92
C LYS A 59 3.65 -3.74 -20.16
N GLY A 60 4.82 -3.12 -19.99
CA GLY A 60 5.75 -2.79 -21.07
C GLY A 60 6.30 -4.03 -21.77
N SER A 61 6.72 -5.05 -20.99
CA SER A 61 7.19 -6.33 -21.52
C SER A 61 6.10 -7.09 -22.28
N ALA A 62 4.86 -7.06 -21.78
CA ALA A 62 3.69 -7.66 -22.46
C ALA A 62 3.30 -6.93 -23.76
N ARG A 63 3.67 -5.64 -23.93
CA ARG A 63 3.49 -4.92 -25.21
C ARG A 63 4.56 -5.28 -26.23
N LYS A 64 5.80 -5.51 -25.79
CA LYS A 64 6.93 -5.91 -26.65
C LYS A 64 6.78 -7.33 -27.21
N SER A 65 6.06 -8.21 -26.50
CA SER A 65 5.73 -9.57 -26.96
C SER A 65 4.48 -9.64 -27.84
N ARG A 66 3.55 -8.69 -27.73
CA ARG A 66 2.30 -8.65 -28.52
C ARG A 66 2.44 -8.15 -29.96
N SER A 67 3.63 -7.75 -30.40
CA SER A 67 3.86 -7.47 -31.83
C SER A 67 4.05 -8.75 -32.66
N ILE A 68 3.98 -9.93 -32.04
CA ILE A 68 4.07 -11.24 -32.69
C ILE A 68 2.97 -12.10 -32.06
N GLN A 69 2.01 -12.55 -32.87
CA GLN A 69 0.82 -13.37 -32.54
C GLN A 69 -0.48 -12.60 -32.23
N THR A 70 -1.30 -12.54 -33.28
CA THR A 70 -2.76 -12.42 -33.22
C THR A 70 -3.41 -13.70 -32.72
N ASP A 71 -4.57 -13.51 -32.10
CA ASP A 71 -5.59 -14.49 -31.70
C ASP A 71 -5.30 -15.43 -30.53
N LYS A 72 -6.07 -15.23 -29.44
CA LYS A 72 -6.97 -16.27 -28.94
C LYS A 72 -7.99 -15.75 -27.91
N THR A 73 -9.24 -15.98 -28.27
CA THR A 73 -10.47 -16.21 -27.51
C THR A 73 -10.29 -16.59 -26.04
N THR A 74 -10.79 -15.74 -25.14
CA THR A 74 -10.95 -16.03 -23.71
C THR A 74 -12.16 -16.93 -23.49
N ARG A 75 -11.92 -18.19 -23.07
CA ARG A 75 -12.96 -19.07 -22.55
C ARG A 75 -13.08 -18.87 -21.04
N TYR A 76 -14.26 -18.46 -20.60
CA TYR A 76 -14.64 -18.38 -19.18
C TYR A 76 -14.55 -19.77 -18.55
N ALA A 77 -13.69 -19.93 -17.55
CA ALA A 77 -13.63 -21.14 -16.73
C ALA A 77 -14.72 -21.07 -15.66
N GLU A 78 -15.56 -22.10 -15.63
CA GLU A 78 -16.68 -22.28 -14.70
C GLU A 78 -16.27 -22.14 -13.23
N ALA A 79 -17.14 -21.49 -12.46
CA ALA A 79 -16.97 -21.22 -11.04
C ALA A 79 -16.80 -22.53 -10.23
N ALA A 80 -15.73 -22.59 -9.43
CA ALA A 80 -15.41 -23.72 -8.57
C ALA A 80 -16.51 -24.00 -7.51
N PRO A 81 -16.74 -25.27 -7.12
CA PRO A 81 -17.86 -25.65 -6.27
C PRO A 81 -17.65 -25.21 -4.81
N VAL A 82 -18.71 -24.60 -4.26
CA VAL A 82 -18.80 -24.15 -2.86
C VAL A 82 -19.14 -25.36 -1.97
N MET A 83 -18.30 -25.68 -0.98
CA MET A 83 -18.67 -26.62 0.11
C MET A 83 -18.96 -25.85 1.39
N THR A 84 -20.16 -26.04 1.91
CA THR A 84 -20.68 -25.50 3.17
C THR A 84 -20.27 -26.37 4.35
N GLY A 85 -19.63 -25.76 5.35
CA GLY A 85 -19.28 -26.39 6.62
C GLY A 85 -19.66 -25.48 7.79
N ILE A 86 -20.54 -26.01 8.64
CA ILE A 86 -20.99 -25.68 10.01
C ILE A 86 -20.54 -24.29 10.57
N ALA A 87 -21.56 -23.48 10.90
CA ALA A 87 -21.53 -22.09 11.39
C ALA A 87 -21.12 -21.02 10.35
N GLY A 88 -21.80 -20.99 9.20
CA GLY A 88 -22.02 -19.79 8.39
C GLY A 88 -20.82 -19.09 7.76
N ILE A 89 -19.59 -19.55 7.96
CA ILE A 89 -18.37 -18.96 7.39
C ILE A 89 -17.86 -19.89 6.29
N VAL A 90 -18.15 -19.54 5.04
CA VAL A 90 -17.61 -20.21 3.85
C VAL A 90 -16.08 -20.20 3.92
N ARG A 91 -15.47 -21.39 4.01
CA ARG A 91 -14.02 -21.56 3.81
C ARG A 91 -13.76 -21.60 2.31
N HIS A 92 -13.50 -20.44 1.72
CA HIS A 92 -13.09 -20.37 0.31
C HIS A 92 -11.75 -21.11 0.13
N LYS A 93 -11.71 -22.03 -0.85
CA LYS A 93 -10.49 -22.74 -1.26
C LYS A 93 -9.57 -21.90 -2.14
N ASP A 94 -10.02 -20.71 -2.56
CA ASP A 94 -9.27 -19.80 -3.42
C ASP A 94 -8.15 -19.08 -2.63
N PRO A 95 -6.86 -19.29 -2.98
CA PRO A 95 -5.74 -18.58 -2.36
C PRO A 95 -5.86 -17.05 -2.48
N ALA A 96 -6.38 -16.55 -3.61
CA ALA A 96 -6.56 -15.11 -3.81
C ALA A 96 -7.54 -14.53 -2.79
N TYR A 97 -8.63 -15.23 -2.51
CA TYR A 97 -9.57 -14.84 -1.46
C TYR A 97 -8.92 -14.82 -0.07
N ALA A 98 -8.05 -15.77 0.26
CA ALA A 98 -7.39 -15.79 1.57
C ALA A 98 -6.51 -14.55 1.80
N PHE A 99 -5.72 -14.17 0.79
CA PHE A 99 -4.95 -12.94 0.82
C PHE A 99 -5.84 -11.70 0.83
N TYR A 100 -6.87 -11.67 -0.01
CA TYR A 100 -7.84 -10.58 -0.07
C TYR A 100 -8.55 -10.36 1.28
N LYS A 101 -9.02 -11.44 1.93
CA LYS A 101 -9.67 -11.37 3.25
C LYS A 101 -8.70 -10.86 4.31
N THR A 102 -7.44 -11.29 4.27
CA THR A 102 -6.41 -10.80 5.19
C THR A 102 -6.16 -9.30 4.96
N ALA A 103 -6.07 -8.89 3.69
CA ALA A 103 -5.96 -7.48 3.31
C ALA A 103 -7.17 -6.66 3.79
N MET A 104 -8.39 -7.17 3.63
CA MET A 104 -9.63 -6.58 4.14
C MET A 104 -9.59 -6.38 5.65
N ASN A 105 -9.16 -7.40 6.41
CA ASN A 105 -9.09 -7.30 7.87
C ASN A 105 -8.12 -6.19 8.33
N CYS A 106 -7.02 -6.00 7.61
CA CYS A 106 -6.15 -4.86 7.84
C CYS A 106 -6.83 -3.57 7.40
N PHE A 107 -7.37 -3.50 6.19
CA PHE A 107 -7.98 -2.32 5.59
C PHE A 107 -9.18 -1.78 6.38
N MET A 108 -10.05 -2.64 6.90
CA MET A 108 -11.23 -2.24 7.67
C MET A 108 -10.90 -1.60 9.01
N LYS A 109 -9.73 -1.91 9.60
CA LYS A 109 -9.22 -1.19 10.78
C LYS A 109 -8.79 0.24 10.44
N ILE A 110 -8.61 0.49 9.16
CA ILE A 110 -8.31 1.78 8.54
C ILE A 110 -9.66 2.25 7.97
N HIS A 111 -10.68 2.51 8.80
CA HIS A 111 -12.00 2.92 8.28
C HIS A 111 -12.13 4.44 8.03
N PRO A 112 -12.63 4.89 6.86
CA PRO A 112 -12.79 6.30 6.48
C PRO A 112 -13.55 7.21 7.44
N SER A 113 -14.55 6.67 8.14
CA SER A 113 -15.31 7.46 9.11
C SER A 113 -14.49 7.91 10.32
N GLN A 114 -13.34 7.29 10.59
CA GLN A 114 -12.42 7.73 11.64
C GLN A 114 -11.49 8.88 11.20
N TRP A 115 -11.60 9.36 9.95
CA TRP A 115 -10.56 10.18 9.30
C TRP A 115 -10.94 11.62 8.99
N ASN A 116 -12.13 12.08 9.39
CA ASN A 116 -12.51 13.47 9.22
C ASN A 116 -11.88 14.33 10.34
N ILE A 117 -10.55 14.34 10.39
CA ILE A 117 -9.77 15.16 11.32
C ILE A 117 -9.35 16.42 10.55
N ASP A 118 -9.93 17.56 10.89
CA ASP A 118 -9.51 18.84 10.32
C ASP A 118 -8.19 19.31 10.98
N VAL A 119 -7.09 18.76 10.48
CA VAL A 119 -5.74 19.08 10.96
C VAL A 119 -5.42 20.56 10.79
N LYS A 120 -6.00 21.26 9.80
CA LYS A 120 -5.73 22.68 9.58
C LYS A 120 -6.32 23.53 10.70
N GLN A 121 -7.54 23.21 11.14
CA GLN A 121 -8.17 23.88 12.27
C GLN A 121 -7.36 23.72 13.56
N ILE A 122 -6.84 22.52 13.82
CA ILE A 122 -6.05 22.21 15.03
C ILE A 122 -4.70 22.93 15.03
N LEU A 123 -4.03 23.05 13.88
CA LEU A 123 -2.71 23.69 13.78
C LEU A 123 -2.77 25.23 13.84
N SER A 124 -3.93 25.84 13.59
CA SER A 124 -4.04 27.30 13.40
C SER A 124 -4.22 28.08 14.72
N ASN A 125 -4.84 27.49 15.76
CA ASN A 125 -5.19 28.21 17.01
C ASN A 125 -4.79 27.41 18.27
N PRO A 126 -3.51 27.38 18.68
CA PRO A 126 -3.07 26.52 19.78
C PRO A 126 -3.57 27.05 21.14
N HIS A 127 -4.62 26.43 21.68
CA HIS A 127 -5.08 26.65 23.06
C HIS A 127 -4.48 25.56 23.99
N PRO A 128 -4.26 25.82 25.31
CA PRO A 128 -3.61 24.87 26.22
C PRO A 128 -4.31 23.50 26.30
N GLY A 129 -5.64 23.44 26.14
CA GLY A 129 -6.43 22.20 26.09
C GLY A 129 -6.24 21.36 24.83
N GLN A 130 -5.72 21.94 23.74
CA GLN A 130 -5.55 21.26 22.44
C GLN A 130 -4.23 20.49 22.32
N LYS A 131 -3.27 20.65 23.24
CA LYS A 131 -2.03 19.87 23.21
C LYS A 131 -2.30 18.36 23.31
N LYS A 132 -3.23 17.98 24.19
CA LYS A 132 -3.67 16.58 24.36
C LYS A 132 -4.41 16.07 23.12
N GLU A 133 -5.22 16.92 22.50
CA GLU A 133 -5.93 16.60 21.25
C GLU A 133 -4.94 16.38 20.09
N LEU A 134 -3.93 17.23 19.98
CA LEU A 134 -2.85 17.11 19.00
C LEU A 134 -2.05 15.80 19.17
N GLU A 135 -1.70 15.44 20.40
CA GLU A 135 -1.03 14.18 20.72
C GLU A 135 -1.90 12.97 20.34
N MET A 136 -3.20 13.02 20.64
CA MET A 136 -4.16 11.98 20.23
C MET A 136 -4.28 11.85 18.71
N VAL A 137 -4.31 12.97 17.99
CA VAL A 137 -4.33 12.97 16.51
C VAL A 137 -3.03 12.39 15.96
N GLN A 138 -1.88 12.78 16.50
CA GLN A 138 -0.58 12.23 16.09
C GLN A 138 -0.51 10.72 16.30
N GLU A 139 -0.98 10.22 17.45
CA GLU A 139 -0.97 8.79 17.76
C GLU A 139 -1.92 8.00 16.85
N LYS A 140 -3.11 8.54 16.56
CA LYS A 140 -4.03 7.97 15.58
C LYS A 140 -3.38 7.88 14.20
N VAL A 141 -2.76 8.95 13.72
CA VAL A 141 -2.07 8.98 12.42
C VAL A 141 -0.92 7.95 12.39
N ARG A 142 -0.14 7.83 13.47
CA ARG A 142 0.93 6.81 13.57
C ARG A 142 0.39 5.39 13.49
N ASN A 143 -0.67 5.08 14.23
CA ASN A 143 -1.26 3.74 14.23
C ASN A 143 -1.87 3.38 12.87
N LEU A 144 -2.47 4.34 12.17
CA LEU A 144 -2.98 4.14 10.80
C LEU A 144 -1.85 3.83 9.81
N VAL A 145 -0.75 4.59 9.90
CA VAL A 145 0.44 4.38 9.05
C VAL A 145 1.07 3.00 9.27
N LYS A 146 0.86 2.34 10.42
CA LYS A 146 1.31 0.96 10.65
C LYS A 146 0.46 -0.10 9.96
N LEU A 147 -0.82 0.18 9.68
CA LEU A 147 -1.77 -0.78 9.12
C LEU A 147 -1.79 -0.77 7.59
N PHE A 148 -1.55 0.40 6.97
CA PHE A 148 -1.49 0.54 5.52
C PHE A 148 -0.48 -0.38 4.82
N PRO A 149 0.77 -0.52 5.31
CA PRO A 149 1.78 -1.33 4.64
C PRO A 149 1.38 -2.80 4.55
N ARG A 150 0.75 -3.34 5.61
CA ARG A 150 0.27 -4.73 5.65
C ARG A 150 -0.92 -4.94 4.71
N ALA A 151 -1.90 -4.03 4.75
CA ALA A 151 -3.05 -4.09 3.85
C ALA A 151 -2.58 -4.03 2.38
N TYR A 152 -1.71 -3.07 2.05
CA TYR A 152 -1.17 -2.89 0.71
C TYR A 152 -0.40 -4.12 0.22
N TYR A 153 0.43 -4.71 1.07
CA TYR A 153 1.16 -5.94 0.75
C TYR A 153 0.23 -7.07 0.32
N TYR A 154 -0.79 -7.38 1.12
CA TYR A 154 -1.70 -8.48 0.78
C TYR A 154 -2.54 -8.19 -0.47
N PHE A 155 -2.98 -6.94 -0.68
CA PHE A 155 -3.61 -6.58 -1.95
C PHE A 155 -2.67 -6.71 -3.14
N SER A 156 -1.39 -6.33 -2.99
CA SER A 156 -0.41 -6.46 -4.08
C SER A 156 -0.19 -7.90 -4.49
N ILE A 157 -0.26 -8.86 -3.55
CA ILE A 157 -0.22 -10.29 -3.89
C ILE A 157 -1.42 -10.66 -4.77
N VAL A 158 -2.62 -10.25 -4.37
CA VAL A 158 -3.85 -10.52 -5.16
C VAL A 158 -3.74 -9.92 -6.56
N ALA A 159 -3.33 -8.65 -6.66
CA ALA A 159 -3.23 -7.95 -7.94
C ALA A 159 -2.12 -8.48 -8.86
N ASN A 160 -0.99 -8.90 -8.30
CA ASN A 160 0.19 -9.28 -9.09
C ASN A 160 0.28 -10.78 -9.39
N GLU A 161 -0.06 -11.64 -8.41
CA GLU A 161 0.08 -13.09 -8.54
C GLU A 161 -1.23 -13.78 -8.97
N TYR A 162 -2.38 -13.10 -8.80
CA TYR A 162 -3.71 -13.62 -9.18
C TYR A 162 -4.50 -12.64 -10.07
N PRO A 163 -3.95 -12.21 -11.23
CA PRO A 163 -4.57 -11.18 -12.06
C PRO A 163 -5.96 -11.57 -12.61
N GLU A 164 -6.21 -12.87 -12.80
CA GLU A 164 -7.49 -13.41 -13.28
C GLU A 164 -8.53 -13.61 -12.15
N SER A 165 -8.16 -13.36 -10.89
CA SER A 165 -9.08 -13.49 -9.77
C SER A 165 -10.16 -12.40 -9.80
N VAL A 166 -11.39 -12.77 -9.43
CA VAL A 166 -12.51 -11.82 -9.26
C VAL A 166 -12.19 -10.70 -8.25
N TRP A 167 -11.24 -10.93 -7.34
CA TRP A 167 -10.81 -9.98 -6.32
C TRP A 167 -9.72 -8.99 -6.79
N CYS A 168 -9.11 -9.23 -7.96
CA CYS A 168 -7.99 -8.45 -8.47
C CYS A 168 -8.32 -6.97 -8.68
N ARG A 169 -9.49 -6.69 -9.29
CA ARG A 169 -9.93 -5.32 -9.57
C ARG A 169 -10.12 -4.52 -8.28
N ASP A 170 -10.88 -5.08 -7.35
CA ASP A 170 -11.16 -4.41 -6.08
C ASP A 170 -9.89 -4.24 -5.23
N ALA A 171 -9.01 -5.26 -5.19
CA ALA A 171 -7.71 -5.14 -4.54
C ALA A 171 -6.88 -3.98 -5.11
N SER A 172 -6.87 -3.83 -6.44
CA SER A 172 -6.17 -2.74 -7.12
C SER A 172 -6.75 -1.37 -6.79
N GLU A 173 -8.08 -1.24 -6.76
CA GLU A 173 -8.77 0.00 -6.38
C GLU A 173 -8.44 0.39 -4.93
N LYS A 174 -8.40 -0.58 -4.02
CA LYS A 174 -8.04 -0.35 -2.62
C LYS A 174 -6.56 -0.01 -2.42
N MET A 175 -5.67 -0.57 -3.23
CA MET A 175 -4.26 -0.15 -3.24
C MET A 175 -4.13 1.32 -3.60
N LEU A 176 -4.83 1.81 -4.63
CA LEU A 176 -4.83 3.23 -5.00
C LEU A 176 -5.33 4.12 -3.84
N LEU A 177 -6.41 3.71 -3.17
CA LEU A 177 -6.90 4.43 -1.98
C LEU A 177 -5.84 4.50 -0.87
N ILE A 178 -5.12 3.41 -0.61
CA ILE A 178 -4.02 3.39 0.37
C ILE A 178 -2.90 4.35 -0.07
N GLU A 179 -2.51 4.34 -1.35
CA GLU A 179 -1.45 5.22 -1.88
C GLU A 179 -1.78 6.70 -1.68
N GLU A 180 -2.99 7.12 -2.08
CA GLU A 180 -3.47 8.49 -1.90
C GLU A 180 -3.44 8.93 -0.43
N ARG A 181 -3.86 8.02 0.47
CA ARG A 181 -3.90 8.28 1.91
C ARG A 181 -2.51 8.32 2.53
N THR A 182 -1.61 7.44 2.13
CA THR A 182 -0.21 7.44 2.57
C THR A 182 0.47 8.77 2.23
N ILE A 183 0.22 9.32 1.04
CA ILE A 183 0.73 10.65 0.65
C ILE A 183 0.15 11.75 1.56
N ARG A 184 -1.15 11.70 1.87
CA ARG A 184 -1.80 12.67 2.77
C ARG A 184 -1.21 12.61 4.18
N TYR A 185 -1.07 11.42 4.77
CA TYR A 185 -0.52 11.28 6.12
C TYR A 185 0.95 11.65 6.20
N ARG A 186 1.72 11.39 5.13
CA ARG A 186 3.08 11.90 5.03
C ARG A 186 3.13 13.42 5.22
N LYS A 187 2.31 14.17 4.48
CA LYS A 187 2.23 15.64 4.59
C LYS A 187 1.83 16.10 5.99
N ILE A 188 0.87 15.40 6.62
CA ILE A 188 0.44 15.70 7.99
C ILE A 188 1.60 15.49 8.98
N ILE A 189 2.30 14.35 8.90
CA ILE A 189 3.46 14.08 9.75
C ILE A 189 4.56 15.12 9.55
N GLU A 190 4.89 15.44 8.29
CA GLU A 190 5.86 16.48 7.95
C GLU A 190 5.46 17.83 8.56
N SER A 191 4.20 18.24 8.45
CA SER A 191 3.70 19.49 9.04
C SER A 191 3.85 19.54 10.58
N PHE A 192 3.60 18.43 11.28
CA PHE A 192 3.84 18.36 12.73
C PHE A 192 5.32 18.50 13.06
N THR A 193 6.21 17.89 12.28
CA THR A 193 7.66 18.01 12.51
C THR A 193 8.17 19.42 12.25
N GLU A 194 7.63 20.13 11.27
CA GLU A 194 7.96 21.52 10.97
C GLU A 194 7.49 22.45 12.09
N HIS A 195 6.23 22.31 12.51
CA HIS A 195 5.69 23.11 13.61
C HIS A 195 6.50 22.93 14.91
N ALA A 196 6.87 21.69 15.25
CA ALA A 196 7.70 21.39 16.42
C ALA A 196 9.11 22.04 16.33
N LYS A 197 9.70 22.13 15.12
CA LYS A 197 10.98 22.83 14.91
C LYS A 197 10.82 24.34 15.07
N THR A 198 9.75 24.92 14.57
CA THR A 198 9.46 26.36 14.67
C THR A 198 9.29 26.77 16.14
N VAL A 199 8.47 26.05 16.92
CA VAL A 199 8.27 26.31 18.35
C VAL A 199 9.59 26.23 19.13
N LYS A 200 10.42 25.21 18.85
CA LYS A 200 11.75 25.09 19.50
C LYS A 200 12.72 26.22 19.15
N ARG A 201 12.65 26.78 17.93
CA ARG A 201 13.49 27.91 17.52
C ARG A 201 13.08 29.20 18.25
N VAL A 202 11.77 29.46 18.34
CA VAL A 202 11.23 30.63 19.05
C VAL A 202 11.64 30.57 20.53
N ASN A 203 11.45 29.43 21.20
CA ASN A 203 11.81 29.27 22.62
C ASN A 203 13.32 29.29 22.93
N LYS A 204 14.18 29.26 21.91
CA LYS A 204 15.65 29.35 22.09
C LYS A 204 16.18 30.78 21.85
N MET A 205 15.34 31.67 21.31
CA MET A 205 15.65 33.08 21.09
C MET A 205 15.24 33.97 22.27
N PHE A 206 14.53 33.42 23.24
CA PHE A 206 14.19 34.02 24.54
C PHE A 206 14.89 33.23 25.65
#